data_AF-A0A1H1GMS9-F1
#
_entry.id   AF-A0A1H1GMS9-F1
#
_cell.length_a   1.000
_cell.length_b   1.000
_cell.length_c   1.000
_cell.angle_alpha   90.00
_cell.angle_beta   90.00
_cell.angle_gamma   90.00
#
_symmetry.space_group_name_H-M   'P 1'
#
loop_
_entity.id
_entity.type
_entity.pdbx_description
1 polymer ?
#
loop_
_entity_poly.entity_id
_entity_poly.type
_entity_poly.pdbx_seq_one_letter_code
_entity_poly.pdbx_strand_id
1 'polypeptide(L)'
;MPIANAWVFTETNFKSDEFLTNTHNLYRLVSQRPYTSKKDPNESGVTLTLSITKDETEYGVDKKSGLKRDNNVLNTFDVTVLNNKASIDVKKGEYVKLINFVPEKSFVIEFDLILRFEDVEKVNVNKK
;
A
#
# COMPACT_ATOMS: atom_id res chain seq x y z
N MET A 1 27.74 -5.41 -22.88
CA MET A 1 27.24 -6.47 -21.99
C MET A 1 26.91 -5.84 -20.65
N PRO A 2 25.68 -5.96 -20.13
CA PRO A 2 25.44 -5.69 -18.71
C PRO A 2 26.30 -6.64 -17.85
N ILE A 3 26.65 -6.21 -16.64
CA ILE A 3 27.44 -7.00 -15.70
C ILE A 3 26.72 -8.31 -15.34
N ALA A 4 27.49 -9.38 -15.12
CA ALA A 4 26.95 -10.62 -14.56
C ALA A 4 26.37 -10.36 -13.16
N ASN A 5 25.25 -11.00 -12.82
CA ASN A 5 24.56 -10.86 -11.53
C ASN A 5 24.13 -9.41 -11.18
N ALA A 6 23.73 -8.62 -12.19
CA ALA A 6 23.26 -7.24 -12.01
C ALA A 6 22.15 -7.09 -10.93
N TRP A 7 21.33 -8.13 -10.73
CA TRP A 7 20.28 -8.15 -9.71
C TRP A 7 20.78 -7.91 -8.27
N VAL A 8 22.06 -8.21 -7.98
CA VAL A 8 22.69 -7.93 -6.67
C VAL A 8 22.91 -6.43 -6.46
N PHE A 9 23.02 -5.67 -7.55
CA PHE A 9 23.35 -4.24 -7.54
C PHE A 9 22.15 -3.37 -7.92
N THR A 10 20.95 -3.94 -8.04
CA THR A 10 19.73 -3.22 -8.42
C THR A 10 18.66 -3.38 -7.36
N GLU A 11 18.01 -2.27 -7.00
CA GLU A 11 16.90 -2.23 -6.06
C GLU A 11 15.64 -1.73 -6.78
N THR A 12 14.49 -2.36 -6.51
CA THR A 12 13.18 -1.89 -6.97
C THR A 12 12.44 -1.28 -5.80
N ASN A 13 12.20 0.03 -5.87
CA ASN A 13 11.58 0.79 -4.80
C ASN A 13 10.14 1.15 -5.13
N PHE A 14 9.26 1.04 -4.12
CA PHE A 14 7.90 1.53 -4.23
C PHE A 14 7.87 3.04 -4.01
N LYS A 15 7.29 3.78 -4.95
CA LYS A 15 7.18 5.23 -4.87
C LYS A 15 6.02 5.66 -3.96
N SER A 16 6.20 5.51 -2.66
CA SER A 16 5.15 5.79 -1.66
C SER A 16 4.59 7.20 -1.78
N ASP A 17 5.44 8.22 -1.93
CA ASP A 17 4.99 9.60 -1.87
C ASP A 17 4.11 9.96 -3.08
N GLU A 18 4.51 9.52 -4.28
CA GLU A 18 3.69 9.65 -5.50
C GLU A 18 2.37 8.88 -5.34
N PHE A 19 2.43 7.65 -4.83
CA PHE A 19 1.24 6.82 -4.63
C PHE A 19 0.26 7.44 -3.63
N LEU A 20 0.73 7.83 -2.43
CA LEU A 20 -0.09 8.43 -1.38
C LEU A 20 -0.68 9.77 -1.85
N THR A 21 0.09 10.57 -2.58
CA THR A 21 -0.39 11.86 -3.12
C THR A 21 -1.50 11.63 -4.14
N ASN A 22 -1.27 10.80 -5.14
CA ASN A 22 -2.23 10.61 -6.24
C ASN A 22 -3.50 9.85 -5.80
N THR A 23 -3.40 9.04 -4.76
CA THR A 23 -4.54 8.33 -4.16
C THR A 23 -5.17 9.08 -2.98
N HIS A 24 -4.70 10.30 -2.70
CA HIS A 24 -5.16 11.19 -1.63
C HIS A 24 -5.01 10.60 -0.22
N ASN A 25 -4.19 9.56 -0.07
CA ASN A 25 -4.01 8.78 1.15
C ASN A 25 -5.36 8.45 1.84
N LEU A 26 -6.37 8.13 1.04
CA LEU A 26 -7.74 7.88 1.50
C LEU A 26 -8.22 6.55 0.96
N TYR A 27 -8.27 5.57 1.85
CA TYR A 27 -8.60 4.20 1.49
C TYR A 27 -9.77 3.68 2.29
N ARG A 28 -10.52 2.74 1.70
CA ARG A 28 -11.62 2.07 2.40
C ARG A 28 -11.14 0.73 2.95
N LEU A 29 -11.36 0.48 4.23
CA LEU A 29 -10.99 -0.78 4.86
C LEU A 29 -11.87 -1.93 4.33
N VAL A 30 -11.24 -2.98 3.81
CA VAL A 30 -11.92 -4.18 3.31
C VAL A 30 -11.86 -5.32 4.32
N SER A 31 -10.68 -5.54 4.90
CA SER A 31 -10.43 -6.54 5.94
C SER A 31 -9.17 -6.20 6.73
N GLN A 32 -9.05 -6.78 7.92
CA GLN A 32 -7.85 -6.71 8.73
C GLN A 32 -7.55 -8.08 9.34
N ARG A 33 -6.26 -8.39 9.52
CA ARG A 33 -5.78 -9.59 10.20
C ARG A 33 -4.57 -9.28 11.07
N PRO A 34 -4.41 -9.91 12.25
CA PRO A 34 -3.20 -9.76 13.05
C PRO A 34 -1.96 -10.18 12.25
N TYR A 35 -0.87 -9.46 12.46
CA TYR A 35 0.43 -9.74 11.86
C TYR A 35 1.49 -9.86 12.95
N THR A 36 2.33 -10.88 12.83
CA THR A 36 3.57 -11.02 13.60
C THR A 36 4.64 -11.50 12.64
N SER A 37 5.78 -10.80 12.63
CA SER A 37 6.91 -11.18 11.78
C SER A 37 7.46 -12.54 12.23
N LYS A 38 7.77 -13.39 11.24
CA LYS A 38 8.40 -14.68 11.49
C LYS A 38 9.88 -14.55 11.88
N LYS A 39 10.51 -13.42 11.54
CA LYS A 39 11.93 -13.15 11.78
C LYS A 39 12.17 -12.46 13.11
N ASP A 40 11.28 -11.54 13.50
CA ASP A 40 11.35 -10.81 14.76
C ASP A 40 9.96 -10.76 15.41
N PRO A 41 9.70 -11.53 16.48
CA PRO A 41 8.41 -11.50 17.18
C PRO A 41 7.99 -10.13 17.73
N ASN A 42 8.94 -9.20 17.92
CA ASN A 42 8.66 -7.84 18.37
C ASN A 42 8.09 -6.96 17.25
N GLU A 43 8.24 -7.37 15.99
CA GLU A 43 7.59 -6.71 14.86
C GLU A 43 6.19 -7.28 14.67
N SER A 44 5.26 -6.72 15.43
CA SER A 44 3.86 -7.09 15.40
C SER A 44 2.96 -5.92 15.00
N GLY A 45 1.74 -6.23 14.57
CA GLY A 45 0.79 -5.23 14.13
C GLY A 45 -0.38 -5.86 13.39
N VAL A 46 -0.87 -5.16 12.37
CA VAL A 46 -2.07 -5.58 11.64
C VAL A 46 -1.85 -5.44 10.14
N THR A 47 -2.18 -6.49 9.38
CA THR A 47 -2.28 -6.42 7.92
C THR A 47 -3.68 -5.95 7.55
N LEU A 48 -3.77 -4.90 6.75
CA LEU A 48 -5.01 -4.32 6.25
C LEU A 48 -5.10 -4.57 4.76
N THR A 49 -6.26 -5.03 4.32
CA THR A 49 -6.64 -5.00 2.91
C THR A 49 -7.46 -3.72 2.70
N LEU A 50 -6.97 -2.87 1.81
CA LEU A 50 -7.51 -1.54 1.56
C LEU A 50 -7.97 -1.43 0.11
N SER A 51 -9.07 -0.71 -0.11
CA SER A 51 -9.57 -0.39 -1.45
C SER A 51 -9.27 1.07 -1.79
N ILE A 52 -8.73 1.29 -2.97
CA ILE A 52 -8.39 2.62 -3.49
C ILE A 52 -9.69 3.34 -3.86
N THR A 53 -9.87 4.54 -3.29
CA THR A 53 -11.11 5.32 -3.46
C THR A 53 -10.95 6.49 -4.42
N LYS A 54 -9.71 6.94 -4.63
CA LYS A 54 -9.31 7.96 -5.58
C LYS A 54 -7.98 7.56 -6.18
N ASP A 55 -7.77 7.89 -7.45
CA ASP A 55 -6.50 7.72 -8.14
C ASP A 55 -6.44 8.72 -9.29
N GLU A 56 -5.60 9.74 -9.13
CA GLU A 56 -5.36 10.80 -10.12
C GLU A 56 -4.10 10.55 -10.96
N THR A 57 -3.54 9.34 -10.90
CA THR A 57 -2.35 8.98 -11.68
C THR A 57 -2.67 8.87 -13.16
N GLU A 58 -1.89 9.54 -14.01
CA GLU A 58 -1.98 9.41 -15.47
C GLU A 58 -1.18 8.19 -15.95
N TYR A 59 -1.86 7.06 -16.17
CA TYR A 59 -1.25 5.82 -16.66
C TYR A 59 -1.01 5.81 -18.17
N GLY A 60 -1.48 6.82 -18.89
CA GLY A 60 -1.33 6.96 -20.33
C GLY A 60 -2.23 6.02 -21.13
N VAL A 61 -1.86 5.80 -22.40
CA VAL A 61 -2.67 5.07 -23.38
C VAL A 61 -2.04 3.72 -23.68
N ASP A 62 -2.85 2.67 -23.72
CA ASP A 62 -2.39 1.36 -24.15
C ASP A 62 -2.11 1.36 -25.67
N LYS A 63 -0.87 1.00 -26.04
CA LYS A 63 -0.41 1.07 -27.43
C LYS A 63 -1.11 0.11 -28.37
N LYS A 64 -1.72 -0.97 -27.86
CA LYS A 64 -2.40 -1.99 -28.70
C LYS A 64 -3.85 -1.64 -28.97
N SER A 65 -4.56 -1.20 -27.94
CA SER A 65 -5.99 -0.87 -28.02
C SER A 65 -6.25 0.60 -28.38
N GLY A 66 -5.29 1.49 -28.15
CA GLY A 66 -5.47 2.95 -28.29
C GLY A 66 -6.36 3.56 -27.19
N LEU A 67 -6.75 2.78 -26.19
CA LEU A 67 -7.60 3.23 -25.09
C LEU A 67 -6.76 3.76 -23.92
N LYS A 68 -7.32 4.70 -23.16
CA LYS A 68 -6.74 5.11 -21.87
C LYS A 68 -6.67 3.90 -20.95
N ARG A 69 -5.56 3.77 -20.22
CA ARG A 69 -5.42 2.73 -19.19
C ARG A 69 -6.36 3.02 -18.03
N ASP A 70 -6.95 1.97 -17.49
CA ASP A 70 -7.76 2.06 -16.28
C ASP A 70 -6.90 2.56 -15.10
N ASN A 71 -7.50 3.34 -14.22
CA ASN A 71 -6.88 3.70 -12.95
C ASN A 71 -7.10 2.59 -11.91
N ASN A 72 -6.58 2.78 -10.70
CA ASN A 72 -6.70 1.78 -9.65
C ASN A 72 -7.91 1.97 -8.74
N VAL A 73 -8.87 2.83 -9.09
CA VAL A 73 -10.08 2.99 -8.25
C VAL A 73 -10.81 1.65 -8.16
N LEU A 74 -11.28 1.30 -6.96
CA LEU A 74 -11.84 0.00 -6.58
C LEU A 74 -10.84 -1.17 -6.44
N ASN A 75 -9.62 -1.05 -6.96
CA ASN A 75 -8.60 -2.07 -6.75
C ASN A 75 -8.25 -2.15 -5.26
N THR A 76 -7.84 -3.34 -4.83
CA THR A 76 -7.42 -3.59 -3.45
C THR A 76 -5.93 -3.86 -3.36
N PHE A 77 -5.32 -3.44 -2.26
CA PHE A 77 -3.93 -3.71 -1.94
C PHE A 77 -3.79 -4.03 -0.45
N ASP A 78 -2.77 -4.82 -0.12
CA ASP A 78 -2.44 -5.16 1.25
C ASP A 78 -1.31 -4.27 1.76
N VAL A 79 -1.48 -3.79 2.98
CA VAL A 79 -0.43 -3.10 3.75
C VAL A 79 -0.32 -3.72 5.11
N THR A 80 0.82 -3.58 5.77
CA THR A 80 0.92 -3.90 7.19
C THR A 80 1.34 -2.70 8.00
N VAL A 81 0.60 -2.47 9.07
CA VAL A 81 0.85 -1.42 10.04
C VAL A 81 1.58 -2.04 11.22
N LEU A 82 2.80 -1.56 11.51
CA LEU A 82 3.69 -2.09 12.55
C LEU A 82 3.51 -1.32 13.88
N ASN A 83 2.29 -1.31 14.40
CA ASN A 83 1.92 -0.54 15.60
C ASN A 83 1.75 -1.39 16.88
N ASN A 84 2.19 -2.65 16.86
CA ASN A 84 2.06 -3.61 17.96
C ASN A 84 0.61 -3.87 18.42
N LYS A 85 -0.39 -3.65 17.57
CA LYS A 85 -1.80 -3.95 17.84
C LYS A 85 -2.24 -5.17 17.03
N ALA A 86 -3.04 -6.05 17.63
CA ALA A 86 -3.64 -7.19 16.91
C ALA A 86 -4.77 -6.77 15.95
N SER A 87 -5.39 -5.61 16.20
CA SER A 87 -6.45 -5.02 15.38
C SER A 87 -6.51 -3.50 15.56
N ILE A 88 -7.09 -2.81 14.58
CA ILE A 88 -7.43 -1.39 14.66
C ILE A 88 -8.92 -1.21 14.93
N ASP A 89 -9.28 -0.15 15.66
CA ASP A 89 -10.69 0.22 15.93
C ASP A 89 -11.31 0.93 14.72
N VAL A 90 -11.34 0.23 13.60
CA VAL A 90 -11.93 0.67 12.33
C VAL A 90 -12.72 -0.48 11.73
N LYS A 91 -13.96 -0.21 11.35
CA LYS A 91 -14.86 -1.20 10.78
C LYS A 91 -14.69 -1.31 9.27
N LYS A 92 -15.00 -2.49 8.73
CA LYS A 92 -15.07 -2.69 7.28
C LYS A 92 -15.99 -1.65 6.64
N GLY A 93 -15.54 -1.05 5.54
CA GLY A 93 -16.23 0.01 4.82
C GLY A 93 -15.92 1.42 5.33
N GLU A 94 -15.29 1.58 6.49
CA GLU A 94 -14.82 2.88 6.96
C GLU A 94 -13.52 3.30 6.27
N TYR A 95 -13.21 4.58 6.36
CA TYR A 95 -12.07 5.19 5.68
C TYR A 95 -10.87 5.33 6.61
N VAL A 96 -9.69 5.11 6.04
CA VAL A 96 -8.41 5.23 6.73
C VAL A 96 -7.39 5.99 5.89
N LYS A 97 -6.41 6.57 6.57
CA LYS A 97 -5.17 7.10 6.00
C LYS A 97 -3.97 6.38 6.63
N LEU A 98 -2.95 6.16 5.82
CA LEU A 98 -1.71 5.50 6.24
C LEU A 98 -0.71 6.53 6.75
N ILE A 99 0.00 6.20 7.84
CA ILE A 99 0.93 7.11 8.51
C ILE A 99 2.35 6.53 8.42
N ASN A 100 3.30 7.38 8.02
CA ASN A 100 4.74 7.10 7.95
C ASN A 100 5.07 5.78 7.25
N PHE A 101 5.29 5.86 5.93
CA PHE A 101 5.80 4.73 5.16
C PHE A 101 7.18 4.30 5.68
N VAL A 102 7.39 2.99 5.83
CA VAL A 102 8.65 2.42 6.34
C VAL A 102 9.41 1.80 5.16
N PRO A 103 10.29 2.56 4.47
CA PRO A 103 10.95 2.08 3.25
C PRO A 103 11.86 0.87 3.52
N GLU A 104 12.59 0.88 4.65
CA GLU A 104 13.54 -0.19 5.00
C GLU A 104 12.90 -1.56 5.23
N LYS A 105 11.58 -1.60 5.46
CA LYS A 105 10.81 -2.83 5.69
C LYS A 105 9.80 -3.10 4.58
N SER A 106 9.80 -2.27 3.54
CA SER A 106 8.91 -2.37 2.39
C SER A 106 9.68 -2.84 1.17
N PHE A 107 9.11 -3.79 0.43
CA PHE A 107 9.81 -4.48 -0.65
C PHE A 107 8.90 -4.60 -1.87
N VAL A 108 9.50 -4.42 -3.04
CA VAL A 108 8.91 -4.82 -4.32
C VAL A 108 9.65 -6.07 -4.78
N ILE A 109 8.98 -7.22 -4.73
CA ILE A 109 9.56 -8.50 -5.13
C ILE A 109 8.74 -9.00 -6.31
N GLU A 110 9.32 -8.94 -7.51
CA GLU A 110 8.63 -9.24 -8.76
C GLU A 110 7.36 -8.37 -8.93
N PHE A 111 6.19 -8.96 -8.71
CA PHE A 111 4.89 -8.28 -8.77
C PHE A 111 4.22 -8.14 -7.39
N ASP A 112 4.84 -8.69 -6.35
CA ASP A 112 4.34 -8.61 -4.98
C ASP A 112 4.84 -7.33 -4.29
N LEU A 113 3.89 -6.63 -3.67
CA LEU A 113 4.15 -5.43 -2.89
C LEU A 113 4.04 -5.77 -1.40
N ILE A 114 5.16 -5.69 -0.69
CA ILE A 114 5.19 -5.74 0.77
C ILE A 114 5.31 -4.30 1.26
N LEU A 115 4.19 -3.69 1.67
CA LEU A 115 4.17 -2.29 2.09
C LEU A 115 3.98 -2.20 3.60
N ARG A 116 4.87 -1.47 4.27
CA ARG A 116 4.85 -1.28 5.73
C ARG A 116 4.68 0.18 6.10
N PHE A 117 3.88 0.42 7.12
CA PHE A 117 3.57 1.73 7.68
C PHE A 117 3.68 1.68 9.20
N GLU A 118 4.00 2.80 9.84
CA GLU A 118 4.10 2.85 11.30
C GLU A 118 2.72 2.83 11.97
N ASP A 119 1.76 3.60 11.45
CA ASP A 119 0.40 3.61 11.98
C ASP A 119 -0.67 3.84 10.89
N VAL A 120 -1.93 3.84 11.32
CA VAL A 120 -3.11 4.10 10.50
C VAL A 120 -4.12 4.90 11.31
N GLU A 121 -4.75 5.88 10.67
CA GLU A 121 -5.77 6.72 11.31
C GLU A 121 -7.10 6.61 10.58
N LYS A 122 -8.18 6.57 11.35
CA LYS A 122 -9.54 6.66 10.82
C LYS A 122 -9.79 8.06 10.25
N VAL A 123 -10.41 8.14 9.08
CA VAL A 123 -10.82 9.40 8.47
C VAL A 123 -12.35 9.52 8.55
N ASN A 124 -12.83 10.57 9.21
CA ASN A 124 -14.25 10.90 9.25
C ASN A 124 -14.63 11.67 7.98
N VAL A 125 -15.08 10.95 6.96
CA VAL A 125 -15.63 11.57 5.75
C VAL A 125 -17.06 12.01 6.05
N ASN A 126 -17.21 13.21 6.64
CA ASN A 126 -18.52 13.83 6.78
C ASN A 126 -19.09 14.05 5.37
N LYS A 127 -20.15 13.32 5.02
CA LYS A 127 -20.97 13.61 3.84
C LYS A 127 -21.60 14.99 4.07
N LYS A 128 -21.00 16.03 3.51
CA LYS A 128 -21.70 17.29 3.25
C LYS A 128 -22.61 17.11 2.05
#